data_AF-A0A1Y4HBZ4-F1
#
_entry.id   AF-A0A1Y4HBZ4-F1
#
_cell.length_a   1.000
_cell.length_b   1.000
_cell.length_c   1.000
_cell.angle_alpha   90.00
_cell.angle_beta   90.00
_cell.angle_gamma   90.00
#
_symmetry.space_group_name_H-M   'P 1'
#
loop_
_entity.id
_entity.type
_entity.pdbx_description
1 polymer ?
#
loop_
_entity_poly.entity_id
_entity_poly.type
_entity_poly.pdbx_seq_one_letter_code
_entity_poly.pdbx_strand_id
1 'polypeptide(L)'
;MQTEKRWITAQLLFSAISEELASHRRASFTVTGMSMWPFLCHGRDQVILEEYIPGTLRKGDVVLLQTPLGNYLLHRVTRVLPDGFETTGDGNCFRDGRFPFCCIRARASAFVRKGKTIDCRSAAWRTLFAVWMALFPVRRPLFLLWGHLRPYIRHIR
;
A
#
# COMPACT_ATOMS: atom_id res chain seq x y z
N MET A 1 -8.36 -9.20 -23.49
CA MET A 1 -6.93 -9.41 -23.21
C MET A 1 -6.82 -10.28 -21.96
N GLN A 2 -6.28 -11.49 -22.07
CA GLN A 2 -5.98 -12.36 -20.92
C GLN A 2 -4.80 -11.75 -20.16
N THR A 3 -5.03 -11.30 -18.93
CA THR A 3 -3.96 -10.88 -18.03
C THR A 3 -3.34 -12.15 -17.44
N GLU A 4 -2.27 -12.66 -18.06
CA GLU A 4 -1.53 -13.80 -17.55
C GLU A 4 -0.85 -13.42 -16.23
N LYS A 5 -1.18 -14.14 -15.15
CA LYS A 5 -0.61 -13.88 -13.82
C LYS A 5 0.76 -14.55 -13.75
N ARG A 6 1.82 -13.78 -13.96
CA ARG A 6 3.19 -14.25 -13.79
C ARG A 6 3.70 -13.92 -12.38
N TRP A 7 4.10 -14.96 -11.64
CA TRP A 7 4.82 -14.77 -10.38
C TRP A 7 6.28 -14.46 -10.69
N ILE A 8 6.74 -13.30 -10.22
CA ILE A 8 8.12 -12.84 -10.38
C ILE A 8 8.68 -12.46 -9.01
N THR A 9 10.00 -12.57 -8.86
CA THR A 9 10.67 -12.15 -7.63
C THR A 9 10.48 -10.66 -7.41
N ALA A 10 10.56 -10.19 -6.16
CA ALA A 10 10.34 -8.79 -5.84
C ALA A 10 11.33 -7.86 -6.58
N GLN A 11 12.57 -8.32 -6.83
CA GLN A 11 13.54 -7.56 -7.63
C GLN A 11 13.12 -7.42 -9.10
N LEU A 12 12.66 -8.51 -9.73
CA LEU A 12 12.20 -8.49 -11.12
C LEU A 12 10.89 -7.70 -11.28
N LEU A 13 10.04 -7.69 -10.25
CA LEU A 13 8.80 -6.91 -10.20
C LEU A 13 9.09 -5.42 -10.40
N PHE A 14 10.17 -4.90 -9.83
CA PHE A 14 10.48 -3.49 -9.94
C PHE A 14 10.95 -3.08 -11.33
N SER A 15 11.83 -3.86 -11.96
CA SER A 15 12.26 -3.59 -13.33
C SER A 15 11.05 -3.60 -14.27
N ALA A 16 10.18 -4.61 -14.12
CA ALA A 16 8.94 -4.69 -14.88
C ALA A 16 8.01 -3.49 -14.62
N ILE A 17 7.81 -3.09 -13.35
CA ILE A 17 6.99 -1.92 -13.01
C ILE A 17 7.60 -0.63 -13.58
N SER A 18 8.91 -0.50 -13.52
CA SER A 18 9.61 0.70 -14.02
C SER A 18 9.53 0.81 -15.54
N GLU A 19 9.69 -0.31 -16.24
CA GLU A 19 9.50 -0.40 -17.69
C GLU A 19 8.05 -0.09 -18.08
N GLU A 20 7.06 -0.67 -17.38
CA GLU A 20 5.64 -0.41 -17.61
C GLU A 20 5.24 1.05 -17.31
N LEU A 21 5.81 1.64 -16.26
CA LEU A 21 5.61 3.06 -15.96
C LEU A 21 6.24 3.95 -17.05
N ALA A 22 7.39 3.57 -17.61
CA ALA A 22 8.03 4.30 -18.70
C ALA A 22 7.24 4.18 -20.03
N SER A 23 6.68 3.00 -20.33
CA SER A 23 5.98 2.73 -21.59
C SER A 23 4.51 3.18 -21.58
N HIS A 24 3.78 2.87 -20.50
CA HIS A 24 2.33 3.00 -20.43
C HIS A 24 1.86 3.99 -19.34
N ARG A 25 2.79 4.63 -18.62
CA ARG A 25 2.54 5.58 -17.50
C ARG A 25 1.76 4.98 -16.32
N ARG A 26 1.47 3.67 -16.36
CA ARG A 26 0.75 2.93 -15.33
C ARG A 26 1.24 1.51 -15.26
N ALA A 27 1.36 0.99 -14.05
CA ALA A 27 1.68 -0.41 -13.80
C ALA A 27 0.69 -0.99 -12.80
N SER A 28 0.35 -2.27 -12.91
CA SER A 28 -0.51 -2.93 -11.93
C SER A 28 0.06 -4.26 -11.50
N PHE A 29 -0.02 -4.56 -10.21
CA PHE A 29 0.42 -5.85 -9.68
C PHE A 29 -0.46 -6.32 -8.52
N THR A 30 -0.42 -7.63 -8.25
CA THR A 30 -1.16 -8.23 -7.14
C THR A 30 -0.39 -8.03 -5.84
N VAL A 31 -1.08 -7.54 -4.81
CA VAL A 31 -0.45 -7.24 -3.52
C VAL A 31 0.02 -8.53 -2.85
N THR A 32 1.27 -8.52 -2.40
CA THR A 32 1.89 -9.60 -1.64
C THR A 32 2.08 -9.18 -0.17
N GLY A 33 1.99 -10.12 0.77
CA GLY A 33 2.07 -9.84 2.20
C GLY A 33 0.78 -9.30 2.83
N MET A 34 0.84 -9.09 4.15
CA MET A 34 -0.29 -8.69 5.00
C MET A 34 -0.17 -7.28 5.56
N SER A 35 0.90 -6.53 5.22
CA SER A 35 1.18 -5.21 5.81
C SER A 35 0.12 -4.15 5.49
N MET A 36 -0.60 -4.32 4.37
CA MET A 36 -1.69 -3.43 3.95
C MET A 36 -3.09 -3.94 4.32
N TRP A 37 -3.17 -5.04 5.07
CA TRP A 37 -4.43 -5.51 5.65
C TRP A 37 -4.93 -4.49 6.69
N PRO A 38 -6.23 -4.18 6.81
CA PRO A 38 -7.39 -4.82 6.21
C PRO A 38 -7.83 -4.30 4.83
N PHE A 39 -7.15 -3.29 4.29
CA PHE A 39 -7.61 -2.62 3.05
C PHE A 39 -7.21 -3.37 1.79
N LEU A 40 -6.01 -3.95 1.79
CA LEU A 40 -5.51 -4.80 0.70
C LEU A 40 -5.23 -6.20 1.21
N CYS A 41 -5.81 -7.18 0.52
CA CYS A 41 -5.68 -8.59 0.85
C CYS A 41 -4.67 -9.27 -0.07
N HIS A 42 -3.71 -9.96 0.56
CA HIS A 42 -2.71 -10.80 -0.10
C HIS A 42 -3.32 -11.70 -1.18
N GLY A 43 -2.73 -11.72 -2.37
CA GLY A 43 -3.07 -12.65 -3.46
C GLY A 43 -4.43 -12.41 -4.12
N ARG A 44 -5.20 -11.42 -3.65
CA ARG A 44 -6.55 -11.11 -4.14
C ARG A 44 -6.64 -9.71 -4.73
N ASP A 45 -6.15 -8.72 -4.00
CA ASP A 45 -6.32 -7.32 -4.38
C ASP A 45 -5.11 -6.84 -5.20
N GLN A 46 -5.37 -6.01 -6.19
CA GLN A 46 -4.34 -5.43 -7.05
C GLN A 46 -4.21 -3.94 -6.78
N VAL A 47 -3.01 -3.41 -6.96
CA VAL A 47 -2.74 -1.98 -6.93
C VAL A 47 -2.44 -1.50 -8.35
N ILE A 48 -3.00 -0.36 -8.71
CA ILE A 48 -2.68 0.38 -9.92
C ILE A 48 -1.80 1.55 -9.50
N LEU A 49 -0.59 1.56 -10.05
CA LEU A 49 0.42 2.58 -9.84
C LEU A 49 0.44 3.56 -11.00
N GLU A 50 0.76 4.81 -10.68
CA GLU A 50 1.07 5.88 -11.61
C GLU A 50 2.43 6.48 -11.25
N GLU A 51 3.01 7.17 -12.22
CA GLU A 51 4.24 7.93 -12.03
C GLU A 51 4.07 8.95 -10.89
N TYR A 52 5.07 9.01 -10.01
CA TYR A 52 5.10 9.96 -8.92
C TYR A 52 5.67 11.31 -9.38
N ILE A 53 4.90 12.37 -9.21
CA ILE A 53 5.35 13.75 -9.49
C ILE A 53 5.90 14.37 -8.19
N PRO A 54 7.19 14.78 -8.15
CA PRO A 54 7.77 15.44 -7.00
C PRO A 54 6.94 16.64 -6.51
N GLY A 55 6.79 16.78 -5.20
CA GLY A 55 5.99 17.86 -4.58
C GLY A 55 4.48 17.61 -4.53
N THR A 56 3.97 16.54 -5.15
CA THR A 56 2.54 16.20 -5.08
C THR A 56 2.19 15.20 -3.98
N LEU A 57 3.18 14.76 -3.18
CA LEU A 57 2.98 13.77 -2.14
C LEU A 57 2.10 14.32 -1.00
N ARG A 58 1.07 13.57 -0.62
CA ARG A 58 0.17 13.94 0.47
C ARG A 58 0.08 12.84 1.51
N LYS A 59 -0.23 13.26 2.74
CA LYS A 59 -0.60 12.32 3.81
C LYS A 59 -1.81 11.49 3.36
N GLY A 60 -1.72 10.19 3.51
CA GLY A 60 -2.75 9.24 3.11
C GLY A 60 -2.52 8.61 1.73
N ASP A 61 -1.60 9.14 0.91
CA ASP A 61 -1.22 8.51 -0.34
C ASP A 61 -0.55 7.15 -0.07
N VAL A 62 -0.76 6.18 -0.96
CA VAL A 62 -0.02 4.91 -0.92
C VAL A 62 1.08 4.99 -1.96
N VAL A 63 2.31 4.71 -1.54
CA VAL A 63 3.49 4.80 -2.41
C VAL A 63 4.21 3.47 -2.45
N LEU A 64 4.72 3.14 -3.63
CA LEU A 64 5.73 2.12 -3.79
C LEU A 64 7.09 2.78 -3.61
N LEU A 65 7.84 2.31 -2.62
CA LEU A 65 9.19 2.79 -2.33
C LEU A 65 10.19 1.64 -2.32
N GLN A 66 11.42 1.98 -2.69
CA GLN A 66 12.57 1.10 -2.59
C GLN A 66 13.44 1.56 -1.42
N THR A 67 13.63 0.68 -0.44
CA THR A 67 14.47 1.00 0.72
C THR A 67 15.95 1.02 0.30
N PRO A 68 16.83 1.66 1.08
CA PRO A 68 18.28 1.64 0.82
C PRO A 68 18.87 0.22 0.78
N LEU A 69 18.23 -0.75 1.43
CA LEU A 69 18.61 -2.16 1.41
C LEU A 69 18.14 -2.91 0.14
N GLY A 70 17.46 -2.23 -0.78
CA GLY A 70 16.92 -2.81 -2.01
C GLY A 70 15.58 -3.54 -1.83
N ASN A 71 15.00 -3.51 -0.62
CA ASN A 71 13.68 -4.09 -0.37
C ASN A 71 12.56 -3.18 -0.86
N TYR A 72 11.42 -3.78 -1.20
CA TYR A 72 10.26 -3.06 -1.72
C TYR A 72 9.17 -2.96 -0.68
N LEU A 73 8.61 -1.76 -0.53
CA LEU A 73 7.51 -1.50 0.39
C LEU A 73 6.40 -0.74 -0.34
N LEU A 74 5.18 -1.25 -0.23
CA LEU A 74 3.97 -0.57 -0.70
C LEU A 74 3.18 -0.15 0.53
N HIS A 75 3.36 1.08 1.01
CA HIS A 75 2.78 1.53 2.27
C HIS A 75 2.15 2.92 2.16
N ARG A 76 1.36 3.27 3.17
CA ARG A 76 0.67 4.55 3.23
C ARG A 76 1.55 5.62 3.86
N VAL A 77 1.61 6.79 3.26
CA VAL A 77 2.28 7.97 3.80
C VAL A 77 1.50 8.47 5.02
N THR A 78 2.14 8.43 6.18
CA THR A 78 1.54 8.86 7.44
C THR A 78 1.96 10.27 7.84
N ARG A 79 3.13 10.71 7.38
CA ARG A 79 3.66 12.06 7.57
C ARG A 79 4.51 12.46 6.37
N VAL A 80 4.38 13.71 5.94
CA VAL A 80 5.28 14.35 4.98
C VAL A 80 6.14 15.34 5.75
N LEU A 81 7.44 15.31 5.54
CA LEU A 81 8.47 16.14 6.18
C LEU A 81 9.14 17.01 5.09
N PRO A 82 9.86 18.08 5.46
CA PRO A 82 10.51 18.96 4.47
C PRO A 82 11.51 18.27 3.53
N ASP A 83 12.16 17.22 4.00
CA ASP A 83 13.26 16.47 3.36
C ASP A 83 12.92 14.98 3.11
N GLY A 84 11.68 14.58 3.39
CA GLY A 84 11.28 13.18 3.24
C GLY A 84 9.87 12.89 3.72
N PHE A 85 9.61 11.62 4.04
CA PHE A 85 8.30 11.16 4.44
C PHE A 85 8.40 9.94 5.34
N GLU A 86 7.34 9.69 6.11
CA GLU A 86 7.17 8.46 6.89
C GLU A 86 6.03 7.64 6.28
N THR A 87 6.22 6.32 6.23
CA THR A 87 5.19 5.39 5.82
C THR A 87 4.78 4.46 6.94
N THR A 88 3.62 3.84 6.78
CA THR A 88 3.17 2.75 7.64
C THR A 88 2.27 1.83 6.83
N GLY A 89 2.48 0.52 6.97
CA GLY A 89 1.51 -0.47 6.51
C GLY A 89 0.18 -0.28 7.24
N ASP A 90 -0.94 -0.40 6.54
CA ASP A 90 -2.27 -0.22 7.14
C ASP A 90 -2.54 -1.21 8.29
N GLY A 91 -1.89 -2.37 8.28
CA GLY A 91 -1.97 -3.41 9.31
C GLY A 91 -0.82 -3.37 10.31
N ASN A 92 0.15 -2.49 10.12
CA ASN A 92 1.29 -2.35 11.01
C ASN A 92 0.93 -1.42 12.17
N CYS A 93 1.36 -1.81 13.38
CA CYS A 93 1.26 -0.99 14.59
C CYS A 93 2.45 -0.04 14.77
N PHE A 94 3.46 -0.16 13.91
CA PHE A 94 4.70 0.61 13.95
C PHE A 94 4.93 1.26 12.58
N ARG A 95 5.57 2.43 12.59
CA ARG A 95 5.96 3.13 11.37
C ARG A 95 7.21 2.49 10.80
N ASP A 96 7.36 2.53 9.48
CA ASP A 96 8.50 1.90 8.80
C ASP A 96 9.80 2.71 8.93
N GLY A 97 9.68 3.99 9.35
CA GLY A 97 10.78 4.93 9.46
C GLY A 97 10.62 6.14 8.54
N ARG A 98 11.68 6.96 8.46
CA ARG A 98 11.77 8.12 7.57
C ARG A 98 12.53 7.73 6.31
N PHE A 99 11.96 8.07 5.15
CA PHE A 99 12.58 7.86 3.85
C PHE A 99 12.75 9.18 3.11
N PRO A 100 13.85 9.36 2.37
CA PRO A 100 14.01 10.51 1.47
C PRO A 100 13.09 10.35 0.25
N PHE A 101 12.68 11.47 -0.35
CA PHE A 101 11.79 11.45 -1.53
C PHE A 101 12.36 10.66 -2.73
N CYS A 102 13.68 10.53 -2.84
CA CYS A 102 14.33 9.73 -3.87
C CYS A 102 14.08 8.21 -3.73
N CYS A 103 13.56 7.73 -2.60
CA CYS A 103 13.13 6.33 -2.45
C CYS A 103 11.78 6.04 -3.12
N ILE A 104 10.99 7.07 -3.45
CA ILE A 104 9.69 6.89 -4.09
C ILE A 104 9.92 6.43 -5.53
N ARG A 105 9.17 5.43 -5.94
CA ARG A 105 9.18 4.91 -7.31
C ARG A 105 7.86 5.16 -8.02
N ALA A 106 6.76 5.00 -7.31
CA ALA A 106 5.43 5.21 -7.87
C ALA A 106 4.42 5.53 -6.78
N ARG A 107 3.28 6.10 -7.19
CA ARG A 107 2.12 6.34 -6.33
C ARG A 107 0.97 5.45 -6.76
N ALA A 108 0.21 4.91 -5.82
CA ALA A 108 -1.02 4.18 -6.12
C ALA A 108 -2.15 5.16 -6.49
N SER A 109 -2.71 4.99 -7.69
CA SER A 109 -3.86 5.76 -8.17
C SER A 109 -5.19 5.06 -7.86
N ALA A 110 -5.22 3.73 -7.89
CA ALA A 110 -6.42 2.95 -7.61
C ALA A 110 -6.08 1.54 -7.10
N PHE A 111 -7.09 0.87 -6.54
CA PHE A 111 -7.02 -0.52 -6.12
C PHE A 111 -8.12 -1.32 -6.81
N VAL A 112 -7.82 -2.55 -7.24
CA VAL A 112 -8.83 -3.48 -7.77
C VAL A 112 -9.11 -4.53 -6.71
N ARG A 113 -10.33 -4.54 -6.19
CA ARG A 113 -10.79 -5.47 -5.15
C ARG A 113 -12.00 -6.24 -5.64
N LYS A 114 -11.86 -7.57 -5.78
CA LYS A 114 -12.92 -8.46 -6.28
C LYS A 114 -13.54 -7.97 -7.62
N GLY A 115 -12.69 -7.48 -8.53
CA GLY A 115 -13.10 -6.94 -9.83
C GLY A 115 -13.66 -5.51 -9.81
N LYS A 116 -13.77 -4.87 -8.64
CA LYS A 116 -14.18 -3.46 -8.53
C LYS A 116 -12.96 -2.56 -8.36
N THR A 117 -12.85 -1.54 -9.21
CA THR A 117 -11.81 -0.51 -9.10
C THR A 117 -12.24 0.55 -8.10
N ILE A 118 -11.39 0.82 -7.12
CA ILE A 118 -11.56 1.81 -6.06
C ILE A 118 -10.51 2.90 -6.30
N ASP A 119 -10.97 4.10 -6.60
CA ASP A 119 -10.10 5.26 -6.81
C ASP A 119 -9.55 5.77 -5.47
N CYS A 120 -8.22 5.86 -5.36
CA CYS A 120 -7.54 6.39 -4.18
C CYS A 120 -7.87 7.86 -3.91
N ARG A 121 -8.25 8.61 -4.96
CA ARG A 121 -8.57 10.04 -4.91
C ARG A 121 -10.00 10.33 -4.45
N SER A 122 -10.86 9.30 -4.40
CA SER A 122 -12.25 9.46 -4.00
C SER A 122 -12.36 9.98 -2.55
N ALA A 123 -13.27 10.94 -2.33
CA ALA A 123 -13.43 11.60 -1.03
C ALA A 123 -13.78 10.60 0.09
N ALA A 124 -14.65 9.62 -0.21
CA ALA A 124 -15.03 8.57 0.73
C ALA A 124 -13.82 7.71 1.16
N TRP A 125 -12.92 7.42 0.24
CA TRP A 125 -11.71 6.66 0.54
C TRP A 125 -10.77 7.51 1.39
N ARG A 126 -10.57 8.79 1.04
CA ARG A 126 -9.74 9.72 1.82
C ARG A 126 -10.25 9.91 3.25
N THR A 127 -11.56 10.04 3.46
CA THR A 127 -12.15 10.16 4.81
C THR A 127 -11.99 8.87 5.60
N LEU A 128 -12.25 7.71 4.99
CA LEU A 128 -12.04 6.40 5.62
C LEU A 128 -10.61 6.24 6.13
N PHE A 129 -9.59 6.62 5.33
CA PHE A 129 -8.20 6.56 5.79
C PHE A 129 -7.84 7.64 6.79
N ALA A 130 -8.42 8.84 6.70
CA ALA A 130 -8.21 9.85 7.71
C ALA A 130 -8.65 9.33 9.09
N VAL A 131 -9.82 8.68 9.15
CA VAL A 131 -10.32 8.00 10.36
C VAL A 131 -9.39 6.85 10.76
N TRP A 132 -9.02 5.97 9.82
CA TRP A 132 -8.10 4.85 10.11
C TRP A 132 -6.74 5.31 10.65
N MET A 133 -6.23 6.43 10.13
CA MET A 133 -4.98 7.06 10.57
C MET A 133 -5.13 7.74 11.95
N ALA A 134 -6.27 8.34 12.25
CA ALA A 134 -6.57 8.87 13.57
C ALA A 134 -6.69 7.75 14.62
N LEU A 135 -7.17 6.57 14.21
CA LEU A 135 -7.24 5.36 15.04
C LEU A 135 -5.89 4.63 15.21
N PHE A 136 -4.80 5.11 14.59
CA PHE A 136 -3.46 4.53 14.71
C PHE A 136 -3.02 4.20 16.16
N PRO A 137 -3.13 5.09 17.17
CA PRO A 137 -2.75 4.76 18.55
C PRO A 137 -3.59 3.65 19.18
N VAL A 138 -4.82 3.44 18.69
CA VAL A 138 -5.76 2.43 19.18
C VAL A 138 -5.65 1.12 18.39
N ARG A 139 -4.84 1.05 17.33
CA ARG A 139 -4.65 -0.18 16.54
C ARG A 139 -4.06 -1.32 17.37
N ARG A 140 -3.09 -1.03 18.25
CA ARG A 140 -2.49 -2.04 19.15
C ARG A 140 -3.53 -2.77 20.01
N PRO A 141 -4.37 -2.07 20.81
CA PRO A 141 -5.41 -2.74 21.58
C PRO A 141 -6.46 -3.42 20.69
N LEU A 142 -6.83 -2.84 19.53
CA LEU A 142 -7.76 -3.47 18.58
C LEU A 142 -7.25 -4.82 18.05
N PHE A 143 -5.98 -4.89 17.63
CA PHE A 143 -5.37 -6.12 17.13
C PHE A 143 -5.20 -7.17 18.24
N LEU A 144 -4.90 -6.74 19.47
CA LEU A 144 -4.87 -7.64 20.63
C LEU A 144 -6.25 -8.23 20.90
N LEU A 145 -7.30 -7.40 20.93
CA LEU A 145 -8.69 -7.85 21.11
C LEU A 145 -9.12 -8.81 19.99
N TRP A 146 -8.78 -8.49 18.73
CA TRP A 146 -9.08 -9.34 17.58
C TRP A 146 -8.30 -10.67 17.63
N GLY A 147 -7.04 -10.65 18.08
CA GLY A 147 -6.25 -11.85 18.32
C GLY A 147 -6.89 -12.79 19.35
N HIS A 148 -7.45 -12.22 20.42
CA HIS A 148 -8.20 -12.96 21.44
C HIS A 148 -9.55 -13.50 20.96
N LEU A 149 -10.21 -12.81 20.01
CA LEU A 149 -11.49 -13.24 19.42
C LEU A 149 -11.31 -14.22 18.23
N ARG A 150 -10.13 -14.25 17.62
CA ARG A 150 -9.76 -15.10 16.48
C ARG A 150 -10.02 -16.60 16.68
N PRO A 151 -9.81 -17.22 17.87
CA PRO A 151 -10.18 -18.62 18.09
C PRO A 151 -11.70 -18.87 18.06
N TYR A 152 -12.54 -17.90 18.41
CA TYR A 152 -14.00 -18.09 18.49
C TYR A 152 -14.72 -17.96 17.14
N ILE A 153 -14.14 -17.24 16.17
CA ILE A 153 -14.73 -17.01 14.85
C ILE A 153 -14.40 -18.15 13.86
N ARG A 154 -13.52 -19.08 14.23
CA ARG A 154 -13.14 -20.25 13.42
C ARG A 154 -14.19 -21.38 13.40
N HIS A 155 -15.27 -21.28 14.17
CA HIS A 155 -16.34 -22.29 14.25
C HIS A 155 -17.65 -21.91 13.54
N ILE A 156 -17.66 -20.83 12.77
CA ILE A 156 -18.80 -20.47 11.91
C ILE A 156 -18.34 -20.50 10.44
N ARG A 157 -17.95 -21.68 9.97
CA ARG A 157 -17.67 -21.94 8.56
C ARG A 157 -18.31 -23.24 8.13
#